data_AF-A0A284VPQ7-F1
#
_entry.id   AF-A0A284VPQ7-F1
#
_cell.length_a   1.000
_cell.length_b   1.000
_cell.length_c   1.000
_cell.angle_alpha   90.00
_cell.angle_beta   90.00
_cell.angle_gamma   90.00
#
_symmetry.space_group_name_H-M   'P 1'
#
loop_
_entity.id
_entity.type
_entity.pdbx_description
1 polymer ?
#
loop_
_entity_poly.entity_id
_entity_poly.type
_entity_poly.pdbx_seq_one_letter_code
_entity_poly.pdbx_strand_id
1 'polypeptide(L)'
;MGCIDEMDYEILLPSSSIKECADYIKKNFKEIYYVRQGYRIFNTFLIGFNPIPVAVENDDIIMPYVKPCHGSFVLRIKAKNEVERLRGGGL
;
A
#
# COMPACT_ATOMS: atom_id res chain seq x y z
N MET A 1 -7.97 14.76 -10.14
CA MET A 1 -8.83 13.64 -9.71
C MET A 1 -8.08 12.39 -10.09
N GLY A 2 -7.69 11.56 -9.14
CA GLY A 2 -7.00 10.31 -9.45
C GLY A 2 -7.39 9.32 -8.38
N CYS A 3 -8.40 8.51 -8.67
CA CYS A 3 -8.73 7.35 -7.86
C CYS A 3 -7.70 6.26 -8.14
N ILE A 4 -7.39 5.43 -7.14
CA ILE A 4 -6.58 4.21 -7.36
C ILE A 4 -7.21 3.32 -8.43
N ASP A 5 -8.55 3.33 -8.55
CA ASP A 5 -9.30 2.66 -9.62
C ASP A 5 -8.92 3.10 -11.06
N GLU A 6 -8.30 4.26 -11.24
CA GLU A 6 -7.86 4.78 -12.55
C GLU A 6 -6.37 4.51 -12.83
N MET A 7 -5.66 3.89 -11.88
CA MET A 7 -4.26 3.56 -12.01
C MET A 7 -4.08 2.13 -12.55
N ASP A 8 -2.98 1.89 -13.24
CA ASP A 8 -2.56 0.52 -13.57
C ASP A 8 -2.03 -0.13 -12.28
N TYR A 9 -2.78 -1.10 -11.76
CA TYR A 9 -2.44 -1.83 -10.55
C TYR A 9 -2.64 -3.34 -10.71
N GLU A 10 -1.81 -4.09 -10.01
CA GLU A 10 -1.95 -5.54 -9.87
C GLU A 10 -2.48 -5.87 -8.46
N ILE A 11 -3.43 -6.79 -8.36
CA ILE A 11 -3.93 -7.30 -7.08
C ILE A 11 -3.10 -8.52 -6.70
N LEU A 12 -2.27 -8.39 -5.65
CA LEU A 12 -1.44 -9.49 -5.14
C LEU A 12 -2.20 -10.39 -4.15
N LEU A 13 -3.10 -9.79 -3.37
CA LEU A 13 -3.97 -10.52 -2.44
C LEU A 13 -5.40 -9.94 -2.51
N PRO A 14 -6.39 -10.71 -2.98
CA PRO A 14 -7.78 -10.26 -3.05
C PRO A 14 -8.54 -10.48 -1.73
N SER A 15 -9.56 -9.62 -1.49
CA SER A 15 -10.68 -9.84 -0.55
C SER A 15 -10.31 -10.49 0.80
N SER A 16 -9.32 -9.92 1.48
CA SER A 16 -8.76 -10.43 2.73
C SER A 16 -9.01 -9.47 3.89
N SER A 17 -8.70 -9.90 5.12
CA SER A 17 -8.74 -9.01 6.28
C SER A 17 -7.55 -8.03 6.29
N ILE A 18 -7.71 -6.88 6.95
CA ILE A 18 -6.64 -5.88 7.12
C ILE A 18 -5.37 -6.51 7.73
N LYS A 19 -5.55 -7.46 8.66
CA LYS A 19 -4.44 -8.18 9.30
C LYS A 19 -3.70 -9.07 8.33
N GLU A 20 -4.42 -9.81 7.48
CA GLU A 20 -3.82 -10.67 6.46
C GLU A 20 -3.09 -9.86 5.39
N CYS A 21 -3.63 -8.72 4.95
CA CYS A 21 -2.92 -7.83 4.03
C CYS A 21 -1.59 -7.36 4.64
N ALA A 22 -1.59 -6.95 5.91
CA ALA A 22 -0.39 -6.52 6.60
C ALA A 22 0.63 -7.65 6.78
N ASP A 23 0.18 -8.85 7.12
CA ASP A 23 1.03 -10.03 7.29
C ASP A 23 1.61 -10.53 5.96
N TYR A 24 0.82 -10.50 4.89
CA TYR A 24 1.26 -10.81 3.53
C TYR A 24 2.42 -9.90 3.10
N ILE A 25 2.30 -8.58 3.32
CA ILE A 25 3.37 -7.63 2.97
C ILE A 25 4.63 -7.95 3.78
N LYS A 26 4.50 -8.21 5.07
CA LYS A 26 5.63 -8.52 5.97
C LYS A 26 6.38 -9.79 5.61
N LYS A 27 5.69 -10.79 5.07
CA LYS A 27 6.28 -12.09 4.74
C LYS A 27 6.90 -12.15 3.35
N ASN A 28 6.31 -11.45 2.38
CA ASN A 28 6.70 -11.57 0.97
C ASN A 28 7.73 -10.52 0.51
N PHE A 29 7.86 -9.40 1.23
CA PHE A 29 8.73 -8.30 0.83
C PHE A 29 9.84 -8.02 1.85
N LYS A 30 10.96 -7.47 1.36
CA LYS A 30 12.13 -7.17 2.18
C LYS A 30 12.24 -5.69 2.55
N GLU A 31 11.98 -4.80 1.59
CA GLU A 31 12.03 -3.36 1.82
C GLU A 31 10.65 -2.86 2.24
N ILE A 32 10.46 -2.69 3.55
CA ILE A 32 9.17 -2.33 4.15
C ILE A 32 9.31 -1.04 4.95
N TYR A 33 8.41 -0.11 4.68
CA TYR A 33 8.22 1.14 5.40
C TYR A 33 6.96 1.05 6.26
N TYR A 34 7.09 1.48 7.51
CA TYR A 34 6.00 1.50 8.46
C TYR A 34 5.45 2.92 8.56
N VAL A 35 4.27 3.14 8.00
CA VAL A 35 3.63 4.46 7.97
C VAL A 35 2.49 4.53 8.99
N ARG A 36 2.19 5.74 9.44
CA ARG A 36 1.07 5.97 10.36
C ARG A 36 -0.27 5.76 9.66
N GLN A 37 -1.30 5.41 10.43
CA GLN A 37 -2.68 5.46 9.92
C GLN A 37 -3.02 6.87 9.42
N GLY A 38 -3.72 6.97 8.29
CA GLY A 38 -3.99 8.25 7.64
C GLY A 38 -2.78 8.84 6.91
N TYR A 39 -1.71 8.07 6.68
CA TYR A 39 -0.66 8.45 5.74
C TYR A 39 -1.26 8.59 4.33
N ARG A 40 -0.88 9.65 3.62
CA ARG A 40 -1.41 9.94 2.29
C ARG A 40 -0.43 9.48 1.21
N ILE A 41 -0.88 8.56 0.37
CA ILE A 41 -0.13 8.02 -0.76
C ILE A 41 -1.07 7.95 -1.97
N PHE A 42 -0.60 8.27 -3.18
CA PHE A 42 -1.46 8.31 -4.38
C PHE A 42 -2.76 9.11 -4.20
N ASN A 43 -2.70 10.18 -3.40
CA ASN A 43 -3.85 11.01 -3.09
C ASN A 43 -4.98 10.31 -2.29
N THR A 44 -4.76 9.09 -1.79
CA THR A 44 -5.64 8.37 -0.86
C THR A 44 -5.04 8.28 0.54
N PHE A 45 -5.88 8.08 1.55
CA PHE A 45 -5.44 7.83 2.92
C PHE A 45 -5.39 6.33 3.19
N LEU A 46 -4.25 5.86 3.69
CA LEU A 46 -4.11 4.46 4.08
C LEU A 46 -4.91 4.16 5.35
N ILE A 47 -5.72 3.11 5.26
CA ILE A 47 -6.55 2.58 6.33
C ILE A 47 -5.97 1.23 6.75
N GLY A 48 -5.72 1.05 8.04
CA GLY A 48 -5.16 -0.19 8.56
C GLY A 48 -4.74 -0.08 10.01
N PHE A 49 -4.19 -1.17 10.56
CA PHE A 49 -3.60 -1.16 11.89
C PHE A 49 -2.30 -0.37 11.91
N ASN A 50 -2.15 0.52 12.89
CA ASN A 50 -0.94 1.33 13.06
C ASN A 50 0.17 0.50 13.72
N PRO A 51 1.42 0.48 13.21
CA PRO A 51 1.86 1.05 11.93
C PRO A 51 1.50 0.17 10.71
N ILE A 52 1.11 0.82 9.62
CA ILE A 52 0.72 0.17 8.36
C ILE A 52 1.98 -0.17 7.57
N PRO A 53 2.21 -1.44 7.19
CA PRO A 53 3.34 -1.80 6.35
C PRO A 53 3.05 -1.43 4.88
N VAL A 54 3.98 -0.73 4.25
CA VAL A 54 4.03 -0.45 2.82
C VAL A 54 5.38 -0.92 2.31
N ALA A 55 5.39 -1.81 1.33
CA ALA A 55 6.63 -2.33 0.76
C ALA A 55 6.98 -1.63 -0.56
N VAL A 56 8.28 -1.63 -0.87
CA VAL A 56 8.82 -1.21 -2.15
C VAL A 56 9.46 -2.43 -2.81
N GLU A 57 9.16 -2.64 -4.08
CA GLU A 57 9.88 -3.61 -4.91
C GLU A 57 10.25 -2.93 -6.23
N ASN A 58 11.55 -2.71 -6.48
CA ASN A 58 12.04 -1.91 -7.61
C ASN A 58 11.47 -0.47 -7.58
N ASP A 59 10.59 -0.15 -8.54
CA ASP A 59 9.87 1.13 -8.68
C ASP A 59 8.36 0.98 -8.37
N ASP A 60 7.96 -0.15 -7.78
CA ASP A 60 6.58 -0.45 -7.43
C ASP A 60 6.32 -0.26 -5.93
N ILE A 61 5.15 0.27 -5.62
CA ILE A 61 4.61 0.34 -4.26
C ILE A 61 3.67 -0.82 -4.04
N ILE A 62 3.87 -1.52 -2.93
CA ILE A 62 2.99 -2.57 -2.45
C ILE A 62 2.33 -2.11 -1.15
N MET A 63 1.01 -1.96 -1.17
CA MET A 63 0.29 -1.40 -0.03
C MET A 63 -1.07 -2.08 0.20
N PRO A 64 -1.56 -2.08 1.46
CA PRO A 64 -2.92 -2.48 1.73
C PRO A 64 -3.88 -1.40 1.25
N TYR A 65 -4.97 -1.81 0.61
CA TYR A 65 -6.03 -0.93 0.16
C TYR A 65 -7.39 -1.47 0.59
N VAL A 66 -8.17 -0.64 1.27
CA VAL A 66 -9.46 -1.03 1.83
C VAL A 66 -10.58 -0.41 1.01
N LYS A 67 -11.39 -1.24 0.36
CA LYS A 67 -12.66 -0.83 -0.24
C LYS A 67 -13.79 -1.17 0.74
N PRO A 68 -14.56 -0.19 1.24
CA PRO A 68 -15.63 -0.42 2.23
C PRO A 68 -16.65 -1.49 1.79
N CYS A 69 -16.92 -1.57 0.49
CA CYS A 69 -17.91 -2.48 -0.08
C CYS A 69 -17.37 -3.90 -0.33
N HIS A 70 -16.05 -4.03 -0.60
CA HIS A 70 -15.46 -5.25 -1.18
C HIS A 70 -14.33 -5.87 -0.34
N GLY A 71 -13.98 -5.28 0.81
CA GLY A 71 -12.94 -5.79 1.71
C GLY A 71 -11.56 -5.14 1.50
N SER A 72 -10.51 -5.82 1.98
CA SER A 72 -9.13 -5.32 1.88
C SER A 72 -8.32 -6.10 0.85
N PHE A 73 -7.42 -5.39 0.18
CA PHE A 73 -6.60 -5.88 -0.91
C PHE A 73 -5.14 -5.55 -0.64
N VAL A 74 -4.22 -6.31 -1.21
CA VAL A 74 -2.82 -5.87 -1.39
C VAL A 74 -2.64 -5.53 -2.85
N LEU A 75 -2.32 -4.27 -3.12
CA LEU A 75 -2.10 -3.75 -4.47
C LEU A 75 -0.61 -3.55 -4.71
N ARG A 76 -0.18 -3.80 -5.95
CA ARG A 76 1.10 -3.36 -6.50
C ARG A 76 0.83 -2.29 -7.55
N ILE A 77 1.50 -1.14 -7.41
CA ILE A 77 1.31 0.02 -8.28
C ILE A 77 2.67 0.57 -8.69
N LYS A 78 2.89 0.74 -9.99
CA LYS A 78 4.13 1.33 -10.50
C LYS A 78 4.19 2.82 -10.21
N ALA A 79 5.18 3.24 -9.43
CA ALA A 79 5.14 4.55 -8.78
C ALA A 79 6.49 5.06 -8.30
N LYS A 80 7.42 5.24 -9.24
CA LYS A 80 8.78 5.74 -8.97
C LYS A 80 8.81 6.97 -8.05
N ASN A 81 7.96 7.96 -8.30
CA ASN A 81 7.92 9.19 -7.49
C ASN A 81 7.51 8.92 -6.02
N GLU A 82 6.54 8.03 -5.78
CA GLU A 82 6.13 7.70 -4.41
C GLU A 82 7.18 6.83 -3.70
N VAL A 83 7.88 5.96 -4.43
CA VAL A 83 9.03 5.20 -3.92
C VAL A 83 10.12 6.15 -3.43
N GLU A 84 10.47 7.16 -4.22
CA GLU A 84 11.47 8.16 -3.82
C GLU A 84 11.02 8.94 -2.57
N ARG A 85 9.73 9.29 -2.46
CA ARG A 85 9.16 9.96 -1.28
C ARG A 85 9.20 9.08 -0.03
N LEU A 86 8.88 7.79 -0.15
CA LEU A 86 8.95 6.82 0.96
C LEU A 86 10.39 6.59 1.41
N ARG A 87 11.32 6.41 0.47
CA ARG A 87 12.76 6.27 0.76
C ARG A 87 13.36 7.53 1.39
N GLY A 88 12.90 8.71 0.97
CA GLY A 88 13.33 10.00 1.51
C GLY A 88 12.80 10.33 2.91
N GLY A 89 12.01 9.44 3.54
CA GLY A 89 11.43 9.67 4.86
C GLY A 89 10.32 10.71 4.89
N GLY A 90 9.66 10.96 3.75
CA GLY A 90 8.60 11.95 3.62
C GLY A 90 7.36 11.61 4.45
N LEU A 91 7.30 12.17 5.66
CA LEU A 91 6.13 12.25 6.55
C LEU A 91 5.16 13.35 6.10
#